data_AF-A0AAW5TIX5-F1
#
_entry.id   AF-A0AAW5TIX5-F1
#
_cell.length_a   1.000
_cell.length_b   1.000
_cell.length_c   1.000
_cell.angle_alpha   90.00
_cell.angle_beta   90.00
_cell.angle_gamma   90.00
#
_symmetry.space_group_name_H-M   'P 1'
#
loop_
_entity.id
_entity.type
_entity.pdbx_description
1 polymer ?
#
loop_
_entity_poly.entity_id
_entity_poly.type
_entity_poly.pdbx_seq_one_letter_code
_entity_poly.pdbx_strand_id
1 'polypeptide(L)'
;YIERHNLLADQRIYIYVGTEEADDTDKTLMAGNIKQAYIDSSLTYFRQLIAGGLDLENLLFHIQAGAEHNEMAWAEHLPDCLRFFSEKW
;
A
#
# COMPACT_ATOMS: atom_id res chain seq x y z
N TYR A 1 5.13 -6.04 14.35
CA TYR A 1 4.39 -7.32 14.23
C TYR A 1 5.02 -8.19 13.15
N ILE A 2 5.22 -7.63 11.95
CA ILE A 2 5.84 -8.33 10.82
C ILE A 2 7.27 -8.78 11.08
N GLU A 3 8.08 -7.98 11.78
CA GLU A 3 9.45 -8.34 12.20
C GLU A 3 9.55 -9.64 13.01
N ARG A 4 8.42 -10.15 13.55
CA ARG A 4 8.38 -11.41 14.31
C ARG A 4 8.10 -12.63 13.43
N HIS A 5 7.91 -12.43 12.13
CA HIS A 5 7.60 -13.47 11.15
C HIS A 5 8.71 -13.56 10.12
N ASN A 6 9.00 -14.78 9.67
CA ASN A 6 9.98 -15.01 8.61
C ASN A 6 9.33 -14.68 7.27
N LEU A 7 9.77 -13.60 6.64
CA LEU A 7 9.33 -13.23 5.30
C LEU A 7 10.12 -14.04 4.26
N LEU A 8 9.50 -14.36 3.14
CA LEU A 8 10.21 -14.98 2.03
C LEU A 8 11.09 -13.91 1.37
N ALA A 9 12.37 -14.21 1.15
CA ALA A 9 13.34 -13.24 0.66
C ALA A 9 13.00 -12.72 -0.75
N ASP A 10 12.34 -13.55 -1.57
CA ASP A 10 11.87 -13.24 -2.92
C ASP A 10 10.42 -12.70 -2.96
N GLN A 11 9.80 -12.48 -1.80
CA GLN A 11 8.43 -11.95 -1.75
C GLN A 11 8.37 -10.56 -2.34
N ARG A 12 7.55 -10.40 -3.39
CA ARG A 12 7.27 -9.11 -4.01
C ARG A 12 6.00 -8.49 -3.46
N ILE A 13 6.03 -7.21 -3.11
CA ILE A 13 4.89 -6.52 -2.48
C ILE A 13 4.68 -5.17 -3.17
N TYR A 14 3.46 -4.95 -3.63
CA TYR A 14 2.97 -3.68 -4.17
C TYR A 14 1.99 -3.06 -3.19
N ILE A 15 2.23 -1.80 -2.80
CA ILE A 15 1.39 -1.05 -1.86
C ILE A 15 0.93 0.21 -2.59
N TYR A 16 -0.38 0.45 -2.59
CA TYR A 16 -1.01 1.65 -3.13
C TYR A 16 -1.92 2.28 -2.09
N VAL A 17 -1.91 3.61 -2.01
CA VAL A 17 -2.83 4.39 -1.18
C VAL A 17 -3.09 5.76 -1.81
N GLY A 18 -4.36 6.16 -1.90
CA GLY A 18 -4.76 7.52 -2.26
C GLY A 18 -4.69 8.48 -1.09
N THR A 19 -4.52 9.78 -1.36
CA THR A 19 -4.59 10.79 -0.28
C THR A 19 -6.02 11.10 0.15
N GLU A 20 -7.02 10.71 -0.64
CA GLU A 20 -8.44 10.93 -0.39
C GLU A 20 -9.20 9.60 -0.20
N GLU A 21 -8.52 8.56 0.30
CA GLU A 21 -8.96 7.15 0.46
C GLU A 21 -10.14 6.92 1.44
N ALA A 22 -10.93 7.93 1.81
CA ALA A 22 -12.08 7.73 2.70
C ALA A 22 -13.40 7.90 1.94
N ASP A 23 -14.26 6.89 1.99
CA ASP A 23 -15.64 6.95 1.49
C ASP A 23 -16.59 7.59 2.54
N ASP A 24 -17.79 8.02 2.12
CA ASP A 24 -18.85 8.51 3.01
C ASP A 24 -19.24 7.51 4.11
N THR A 25 -19.09 6.21 3.84
CA THR A 25 -19.31 5.13 4.81
C THR A 25 -18.30 5.19 5.98
N ASP A 26 -17.04 5.54 5.67
CA ASP A 26 -15.93 5.59 6.64
C ASP A 26 -16.04 6.78 7.61
N LYS A 27 -16.69 7.88 7.21
CA LYS A 27 -16.84 9.09 8.04
C LYS A 27 -17.51 8.85 9.39
N THR A 28 -18.24 7.75 9.55
CA THR A 28 -18.95 7.40 10.79
C THR A 28 -18.09 6.63 11.81
N LEU A 29 -16.99 5.99 11.38
CA LEU A 29 -16.21 5.06 12.23
C LEU A 29 -15.05 5.72 12.98
N MET A 30 -14.49 6.81 12.47
CA MET A 30 -13.40 7.54 13.13
C MET A 30 -13.59 9.04 12.93
N ALA A 31 -13.50 9.81 14.01
CA ALA A 31 -13.69 11.26 14.03
C ALA A 31 -12.61 12.00 13.21
N GLY A 32 -12.76 12.01 11.88
CA GLY A 32 -12.24 13.06 11.00
C GLY A 32 -10.90 12.83 10.30
N ASN A 33 -10.18 11.72 10.48
CA ASN A 33 -8.87 11.58 9.82
C ASN A 33 -8.48 10.18 9.32
N ILE A 34 -9.44 9.43 8.76
CA ILE A 34 -9.21 8.09 8.18
C ILE A 34 -8.20 8.13 7.03
N LYS A 35 -8.22 9.18 6.22
CA LYS A 35 -7.31 9.38 5.09
C LYS A 35 -5.84 9.32 5.55
N GLN A 36 -5.50 10.08 6.59
CA GLN A 36 -4.17 10.06 7.17
C GLN A 36 -3.83 8.69 7.79
N ALA A 37 -4.81 8.04 8.44
CA ALA A 37 -4.59 6.73 9.04
C ALA A 37 -4.24 5.65 8.01
N TYR A 38 -4.86 5.67 6.81
CA TYR A 38 -4.49 4.76 5.73
C TYR A 38 -3.06 5.02 5.22
N ILE A 39 -2.68 6.28 5.04
CA ILE A 39 -1.31 6.65 4.62
C ILE A 39 -0.30 6.20 5.68
N ASP A 40 -0.54 6.51 6.96
CA ASP A 40 0.36 6.17 8.07
C ASP A 40 0.48 4.65 8.24
N SER A 41 -0.62 3.91 8.07
CA SER A 41 -0.65 2.45 8.11
C SER A 41 0.17 1.86 6.97
N SER A 42 -0.04 2.32 5.73
CA SER A 42 0.71 1.88 4.55
C SER A 42 2.21 2.16 4.67
N LEU A 43 2.58 3.35 5.16
CA LEU A 43 3.99 3.70 5.42
C LEU A 43 4.59 2.85 6.54
N THR A 44 3.83 2.60 7.61
CA THR A 44 4.27 1.74 8.71
C THR A 44 4.49 0.31 8.23
N TYR A 45 3.59 -0.22 7.41
CA TYR A 45 3.72 -1.53 6.80
C TYR A 45 4.97 -1.62 5.91
N PHE A 46 5.16 -0.65 5.01
CA PHE A 46 6.35 -0.56 4.17
C PHE A 46 7.66 -0.55 4.99
N ARG A 47 7.71 0.24 6.06
CA ARG A 47 8.88 0.27 6.98
C ARG A 47 9.12 -1.07 7.66
N GLN A 48 8.07 -1.76 8.09
CA GLN A 48 8.19 -3.08 8.71
C GLN A 48 8.69 -4.14 7.73
N LEU A 49 8.34 -4.05 6.44
CA LEU A 49 8.85 -4.96 5.41
C LEU A 49 10.36 -4.78 5.19
N ILE A 50 10.82 -3.53 5.13
CA ILE A 50 12.26 -3.22 5.05
C ILE A 50 12.98 -3.72 6.30
N ALA A 51 12.45 -3.45 7.50
CA ALA A 51 13.03 -3.93 8.75
C ALA A 51 13.04 -5.47 8.85
N GLY A 52 12.09 -6.13 8.19
CA GLY A 52 12.02 -7.58 8.04
C GLY A 52 13.00 -8.18 7.02
N GLY A 53 13.79 -7.36 6.33
CA GLY A 53 14.85 -7.80 5.43
C GLY A 53 14.43 -8.01 3.97
N LEU A 54 13.28 -7.47 3.54
CA LEU A 54 12.95 -7.47 2.11
C LEU A 54 13.82 -6.47 1.35
N ASP A 55 14.35 -6.91 0.22
CA ASP A 55 15.05 -6.04 -0.71
C ASP A 55 14.11 -4.99 -1.31
N LEU A 56 14.60 -3.76 -1.43
CA LEU A 56 13.83 -2.64 -1.98
C LEU A 56 13.37 -2.89 -3.43
N GLU A 57 14.09 -3.69 -4.20
CA GLU A 57 13.67 -4.09 -5.55
C GLU A 57 12.42 -4.99 -5.57
N ASN A 58 12.11 -5.63 -4.45
CA ASN A 58 10.91 -6.45 -4.27
C ASN A 58 9.77 -5.67 -3.62
N LEU A 59 9.93 -4.35 -3.42
CA LEU A 59 8.92 -3.49 -2.81
C LEU A 59 8.59 -2.31 -3.73
N LEU A 60 7.30 -2.08 -3.98
CA LEU A 60 6.83 -0.88 -4.68
C LEU A 60 5.74 -0.22 -3.84
N PHE A 61 5.96 1.05 -3.47
CA PHE A 61 5.01 1.84 -2.68
C PHE A 61 4.62 3.10 -3.44
N HIS A 62 3.32 3.24 -3.72
CA HIS A 62 2.76 4.36 -4.46
C HIS A 62 1.74 5.13 -3.61
N ILE A 63 1.88 6.45 -3.58
CA ILE A 63 0.93 7.37 -2.94
C ILE A 63 0.39 8.31 -4.02
N GLN A 64 -0.91 8.27 -4.30
CA GLN A 64 -1.53 9.10 -5.34
C GLN A 64 -2.31 10.26 -4.73
N ALA A 65 -1.90 11.48 -5.09
CA ALA A 65 -2.59 12.69 -4.67
C ALA A 65 -3.99 12.76 -5.29
N GLY A 66 -5.00 13.07 -4.48
CA GLY A 66 -6.39 13.25 -4.89
C GLY A 66 -7.15 11.96 -5.21
N ALA A 67 -6.51 10.79 -5.07
CA ALA A 67 -7.17 9.52 -5.35
C ALA A 67 -8.09 9.11 -4.18
N GLU A 68 -9.28 8.68 -4.53
CA GLU A 68 -10.34 8.27 -3.60
C GLU A 68 -10.42 6.74 -3.50
N HIS A 69 -11.16 6.25 -2.51
CA HIS A 69 -11.40 4.82 -2.31
C HIS A 69 -12.41 4.27 -3.32
N ASN A 70 -12.00 4.12 -4.57
CA ASN A 70 -12.86 3.60 -5.62
C ASN A 70 -12.10 2.75 -6.66
N GLU A 71 -12.86 1.92 -7.37
CA GLU A 71 -12.33 1.01 -8.39
C GLU A 71 -11.63 1.73 -9.54
N MET A 72 -12.02 2.99 -9.83
CA MET A 72 -11.44 3.75 -10.92
C MET A 72 -10.00 4.14 -10.60
N ALA A 73 -9.76 4.66 -9.40
CA ALA A 73 -8.43 4.96 -8.90
C ALA A 73 -7.55 3.69 -8.87
N TRP A 74 -8.10 2.55 -8.44
CA TRP A 74 -7.33 1.29 -8.41
C TRP A 74 -7.03 0.75 -9.82
N ALA A 75 -7.96 0.89 -10.76
CA ALA A 75 -7.79 0.44 -12.13
C ALA A 75 -6.67 1.19 -12.85
N GLU A 76 -6.43 2.46 -12.52
CA GLU A 76 -5.30 3.24 -13.06
C GLU A 76 -3.94 2.61 -12.69
N HIS A 77 -3.83 1.97 -11.52
CA HIS A 77 -2.57 1.39 -11.01
C HIS A 77 -2.43 -0.11 -11.28
N LEU A 78 -3.51 -0.78 -11.67
CA LEU A 78 -3.49 -2.21 -11.95
C LEU A 78 -2.44 -2.61 -13.01
N PRO A 79 -2.24 -1.87 -14.13
CA PRO A 79 -1.21 -2.21 -15.10
C PRO A 79 0.21 -2.17 -14.53
N ASP A 80 0.54 -1.17 -13.72
CA ASP A 80 1.86 -1.06 -13.09
C ASP A 80 2.08 -2.14 -12.03
N CYS A 81 1.04 -2.48 -11.27
CA CYS A 81 1.03 -3.60 -10.34
C CYS A 81 1.32 -4.94 -11.05
N LEU A 82 0.63 -5.21 -12.17
CA LEU A 82 0.85 -6.43 -12.95
C LEU A 82 2.25 -6.46 -13.57
N ARG A 83 2.73 -5.32 -14.10
CA ARG A 83 4.09 -5.20 -14.64
C ARG A 83 5.12 -5.52 -13.57
N PHE A 84 5.00 -4.92 -12.39
CA PHE A 84 5.89 -5.18 -11.26
C PHE A 84 6.00 -6.67 -10.93
N PHE A 85 4.87 -7.39 -10.86
CA PHE A 85 4.92 -8.84 -10.60
C PHE A 85 5.52 -9.64 -11.77
N SER A 86 5.27 -9.25 -13.02
CA SER A 86 5.75 -9.97 -14.20
C SER A 86 7.27 -9.85 -14.46
N GLU A 87 7.94 -8.85 -13.90
CA GLU A 87 9.37 -8.59 -14.16
C GLU A 87 10.32 -9.72 -13.73
N LYS A 88 9.89 -10.62 -12.85
CA LYS A 88 10.68 -11.75 -12.34
C LYS A 88 9.96 -13.10 -12.50
N TRP A 89 9.06 -13.22 -13.48
CA TRP A 89 8.39 -14.48 -13.82
C TRP A 89 9.27 -15.36 -14.72
#